data_AF-A0AAU4FYY6-F1
#
_entry.id   AF-A0AAU4FYY6-F1
#
_cell.length_a   1.000
_cell.length_b   1.000
_cell.length_c   1.000
_cell.angle_alpha   90.00
_cell.angle_beta   90.00
_cell.angle_gamma   90.00
#
_symmetry.space_group_name_H-M   'P 1'
#
loop_
_entity.id
_entity.type
_entity.pdbx_description
1 polymer ?
#
loop_
_entity_poly.entity_id
_entity_poly.type
_entity_poly.pdbx_seq_one_letter_code
_entity_poly.pdbx_strand_id
1 'polypeptide(L)'
;MTTLIDMSEREYFAQFAKRTGMFIGRPSLTGVVAFIVGYEQAARRHGGAGLDGWREWLMRNYEASGNLVWEAQILQVAIPGWNGGWDLSPERETHVLKVLFELLDMFLAERESAAAES
;
A
#
# COMPACT_ATOMS: atom_id res chain seq x y z
N MET A 1 -0.30 -11.89 -22.43
CA MET A 1 -0.60 -11.54 -21.03
C MET A 1 0.75 -11.35 -20.36
N THR A 2 1.05 -10.13 -19.89
CA THR A 2 2.31 -9.82 -19.19
C THR A 2 2.43 -10.72 -17.95
N THR A 3 3.60 -11.28 -17.69
CA THR A 3 3.82 -12.07 -16.46
C THR A 3 3.91 -11.13 -15.26
N LEU A 4 3.69 -11.62 -14.03
CA LEU A 4 3.83 -10.78 -12.83
C LEU A 4 5.22 -10.15 -12.69
N ILE A 5 6.25 -10.76 -13.30
CA ILE A 5 7.64 -10.32 -13.20
C ILE A 5 7.93 -9.16 -14.18
N ASP A 6 7.20 -9.10 -15.30
CA ASP A 6 7.41 -8.08 -16.34
C ASP A 6 6.52 -6.83 -16.14
N MET A 7 5.65 -6.85 -15.13
CA MET A 7 4.74 -5.73 -14.82
C MET A 7 5.48 -4.58 -14.15
N SER A 8 5.02 -3.35 -14.39
CA SER A 8 5.41 -2.23 -13.53
C SER A 8 4.95 -2.48 -12.09
N GLU A 9 5.54 -1.80 -11.11
CA GLU A 9 5.09 -1.92 -9.72
C GLU A 9 3.61 -1.53 -9.57
N ARG A 10 3.16 -0.49 -10.30
CA ARG A 10 1.76 -0.08 -10.31
C ARG A 10 0.85 -1.17 -10.85
N GLU A 11 1.21 -1.77 -11.99
CA GLU A 11 0.47 -2.87 -12.59
C GLU A 11 0.42 -4.10 -11.67
N TYR A 12 1.55 -4.41 -11.02
CA TYR A 12 1.66 -5.51 -10.07
C TYR A 12 0.71 -5.32 -8.88
N PHE A 13 0.73 -4.14 -8.25
CA PHE A 13 -0.15 -3.86 -7.11
C PHE A 13 -1.63 -3.76 -7.52
N ALA A 14 -1.94 -3.29 -8.73
CA ALA A 14 -3.30 -3.35 -9.27
C ALA A 14 -3.80 -4.80 -9.45
N GLN A 15 -2.93 -5.72 -9.90
CA GLN A 15 -3.26 -7.14 -9.96
C GLN A 15 -3.39 -7.79 -8.59
N PHE A 16 -2.52 -7.43 -7.65
CA PHE A 16 -2.62 -7.87 -6.26
C PHE A 16 -3.95 -7.44 -5.64
N ALA A 17 -4.35 -6.17 -5.77
CA ALA A 17 -5.63 -5.66 -5.29
C ALA A 17 -6.81 -6.44 -5.88
N LYS A 18 -6.82 -6.63 -7.22
CA LYS A 18 -7.88 -7.34 -7.94
C LYS A 18 -8.00 -8.81 -7.54
N ARG A 19 -6.88 -9.46 -7.19
CA ARG A 19 -6.82 -10.90 -6.93
C ARG A 19 -6.21 -11.21 -5.57
N THR A 20 -6.50 -10.40 -4.55
CA THR A 20 -5.85 -10.49 -3.22
C THR A 20 -5.81 -11.94 -2.69
N GLY A 21 -6.92 -12.68 -2.79
CA GLY A 21 -7.00 -14.07 -2.35
C GLY A 21 -6.07 -15.06 -3.09
N MET A 22 -5.66 -14.77 -4.32
CA MET A 22 -4.66 -15.58 -5.05
C MET A 22 -3.28 -15.52 -4.37
N PHE A 23 -2.95 -14.37 -3.77
CA PHE A 23 -1.63 -14.13 -3.18
C PHE A 23 -1.57 -14.52 -1.71
N ILE A 24 -2.65 -14.25 -0.96
CA ILE A 24 -2.67 -14.44 0.51
C ILE A 24 -3.77 -15.40 1.00
N GLY A 25 -4.49 -16.07 0.11
CA GLY A 25 -5.54 -17.04 0.44
C GLY A 25 -6.83 -16.39 0.94
N ARG A 26 -6.82 -15.87 2.18
CA ARG A 26 -7.95 -15.16 2.79
C ARG A 26 -7.62 -13.66 2.87
N PRO A 27 -8.31 -12.79 2.11
CA PRO A 27 -8.12 -11.35 2.22
C PRO A 27 -8.41 -10.84 3.63
N SER A 28 -7.48 -10.06 4.17
CA SER A 28 -7.63 -9.28 5.40
C SER A 28 -6.66 -8.12 5.38
N LEU A 29 -6.93 -7.06 6.13
CA LEU A 29 -6.01 -5.92 6.27
C LEU A 29 -4.65 -6.38 6.76
N THR A 30 -4.61 -7.20 7.80
CA THR A 30 -3.35 -7.76 8.34
C THR A 30 -2.59 -8.56 7.29
N GLY A 31 -3.28 -9.40 6.51
CA GLY A 31 -2.63 -10.20 5.47
C GLY A 31 -2.10 -9.36 4.31
N VAL A 32 -2.83 -8.33 3.90
CA VAL A 32 -2.42 -7.38 2.87
C VAL A 32 -1.22 -6.57 3.33
N VAL A 33 -1.26 -6.04 4.55
CA VAL A 33 -0.13 -5.32 5.17
C VAL A 33 1.11 -6.22 5.23
N ALA A 34 0.98 -7.44 5.75
CA ALA A 34 2.11 -8.37 5.87
C ALA A 34 2.73 -8.70 4.51
N PHE A 35 1.90 -8.84 3.47
CA PHE A 35 2.37 -9.05 2.10
C PHE A 35 3.16 -7.84 1.58
N ILE A 36 2.63 -6.62 1.74
CA ILE A 36 3.28 -5.39 1.27
C ILE A 36 4.61 -5.14 2.01
N VAL A 37 4.63 -5.31 3.34
CA VAL A 37 5.86 -5.24 4.14
C VAL A 37 6.88 -6.26 3.66
N GLY A 38 6.45 -7.50 3.41
CA GLY A 38 7.33 -8.55 2.87
C GLY A 38 7.90 -8.19 1.50
N TYR A 39 7.07 -7.63 0.61
CA TYR A 39 7.49 -7.14 -0.70
C TYR A 39 8.54 -6.04 -0.59
N GLU A 40 8.28 -5.02 0.25
CA GLU A 40 9.20 -3.90 0.49
C GLU A 40 10.55 -4.39 1.04
N GLN A 41 10.53 -5.30 2.01
CA GLN A 41 11.75 -5.87 2.60
C GLN A 41 12.55 -6.71 1.60
N ALA A 42 11.87 -7.49 0.75
CA ALA A 42 12.52 -8.26 -0.31
C ALA A 42 13.16 -7.32 -1.34
N ALA A 43 12.47 -6.28 -1.79
CA ALA A 43 13.01 -5.29 -2.72
C ALA A 43 14.28 -4.66 -2.16
N ARG A 44 14.23 -4.14 -0.92
CA ARG A 44 15.39 -3.53 -0.25
C ARG A 44 16.57 -4.49 -0.11
N ARG A 45 16.31 -5.74 0.29
CA ARG A 45 17.35 -6.77 0.43
C ARG A 45 18.08 -7.06 -0.88
N HIS A 46 17.41 -6.88 -2.01
CA HIS A 46 17.93 -7.20 -3.34
C HIS A 46 18.23 -5.94 -4.19
N GLY A 47 18.24 -4.75 -3.59
CA GLY A 47 18.62 -3.49 -4.25
C GLY A 47 17.54 -2.85 -5.12
N GLY A 48 16.29 -3.31 -5.02
CA GLY A 48 15.14 -2.67 -5.65
C GLY A 48 14.59 -1.51 -4.82
N ALA A 49 13.94 -0.55 -5.47
CA ALA A 49 13.35 0.63 -4.83
C ALA A 49 12.13 0.31 -3.95
N GLY A 50 11.39 -0.75 -4.27
CA GLY A 50 10.18 -1.14 -3.53
C GLY A 50 9.24 0.06 -3.32
N LEU A 51 8.82 0.29 -2.08
CA LEU A 51 7.96 1.42 -1.71
C LEU A 51 8.74 2.60 -1.09
N ASP A 52 9.99 2.82 -1.51
CA ASP A 52 10.77 3.96 -1.02
C ASP A 52 10.05 5.29 -1.28
N GLY A 53 9.94 6.10 -0.22
CA GLY A 53 9.21 7.37 -0.22
C GLY A 53 7.71 7.27 0.06
N TRP A 54 7.14 6.06 0.21
CA TRP A 54 5.71 5.85 0.43
C TRP A 54 5.18 6.54 1.70
N ARG A 55 5.87 6.35 2.81
CA ARG A 55 5.48 6.94 4.10
C ARG A 55 5.55 8.47 4.06
N GLU A 56 6.60 9.01 3.46
CA GLU A 56 6.78 10.45 3.28
C GLU A 56 5.71 11.03 2.35
N TRP A 57 5.35 10.29 1.30
CA TRP A 57 4.26 10.65 0.40
C TRP A 57 2.92 10.72 1.13
N LEU A 58 2.60 9.76 2.01
CA LEU A 58 1.39 9.81 2.84
C LEU A 58 1.35 11.06 3.71
N MET A 59 2.45 11.37 4.40
CA MET A 59 2.56 12.56 5.27
C MET A 59 2.46 13.89 4.50
N ARG A 60 2.96 13.92 3.26
CA ARG A 60 2.93 15.12 2.41
C ARG A 60 1.53 15.39 1.87
N ASN A 61 0.77 14.35 1.54
CA ASN A 61 -0.50 14.48 0.84
C ASN A 61 -1.74 14.39 1.75
N TYR A 62 -1.59 13.84 2.96
CA TYR A 62 -2.70 13.60 3.89
C TYR A 62 -2.34 13.99 5.32
N GLU A 63 -3.36 14.18 6.16
CA GLU A 63 -3.22 14.41 7.61
C GLU A 63 -2.81 13.11 8.33
N ALA A 64 -1.59 12.65 8.06
CA ALA A 64 -0.98 11.46 8.64
C ALA A 64 0.18 11.85 9.55
N SER A 65 0.20 11.30 10.77
CA SER A 65 1.23 11.64 11.74
C SER A 65 2.59 11.04 11.38
N GLY A 66 3.63 11.86 11.46
CA GLY A 66 5.01 11.44 11.21
C GLY A 66 5.61 10.51 12.27
N ASN A 67 4.99 10.36 13.44
CA ASN A 67 5.46 9.40 14.45
C ASN A 67 4.92 7.97 14.24
N LEU A 68 4.11 7.75 13.21
CA LEU A 68 3.51 6.46 12.88
C LEU A 68 4.26 5.76 11.75
N VAL A 69 4.17 4.43 11.76
CA VAL A 69 4.47 3.57 10.61
C VAL A 69 3.37 3.72 9.57
N TRP A 70 3.65 3.41 8.29
CA TRP A 70 2.72 3.71 7.19
C TRP A 70 1.38 2.98 7.36
N GLU A 71 1.37 1.78 7.95
CA GLU A 71 0.16 0.98 8.18
C GLU A 71 -0.83 1.72 9.08
N ALA A 72 -0.31 2.38 10.12
CA ALA A 72 -1.12 3.19 11.04
C ALA A 72 -1.50 4.54 10.42
N GLN A 73 -0.68 5.08 9.52
CA GLN A 73 -1.04 6.27 8.75
C GLN A 73 -2.22 6.00 7.82
N ILE A 74 -2.27 4.83 7.18
CA ILE A 74 -3.41 4.44 6.34
C ILE A 74 -4.71 4.39 7.15
N LEU A 75 -4.67 3.94 8.41
CA LEU A 75 -5.84 3.98 9.29
C LEU A 75 -6.28 5.42 9.61
N GLN A 76 -5.34 6.34 9.85
CA GLN A 76 -5.67 7.76 10.04
C GLN A 76 -6.33 8.37 8.80
N VAL A 77 -5.80 8.06 7.62
CA VAL A 77 -6.35 8.58 6.36
C VAL A 77 -7.73 7.98 6.06
N ALA A 78 -7.93 6.69 6.31
CA ALA A 78 -9.17 5.99 5.98
C ALA A 78 -10.28 6.20 7.02
N ILE A 79 -9.95 6.45 8.29
CA ILE A 79 -10.93 6.50 9.38
C ILE A 79 -10.82 7.86 10.09
N PRO A 80 -11.72 8.81 9.79
CA PRO A 80 -11.74 10.10 10.47
C PRO A 80 -11.84 9.95 11.99
N GLY A 81 -10.94 10.61 12.72
CA GLY A 81 -10.89 10.57 14.18
C GLY A 81 -10.34 9.25 14.75
N TRP A 82 -9.72 8.38 13.93
CA TRP A 82 -9.05 7.20 14.44
C TRP A 82 -7.93 7.59 15.42
N ASN A 83 -8.00 7.02 16.63
CA ASN A 83 -7.11 7.32 17.74
C ASN A 83 -6.36 6.06 18.24
N GLY A 84 -6.30 5.01 17.41
CA GLY A 84 -5.60 3.77 17.71
C GLY A 84 -6.51 2.53 17.65
N GLY A 85 -5.87 1.36 17.72
CA GLY A 85 -6.55 0.07 17.69
C GLY A 85 -6.60 -0.56 16.30
N TRP A 86 -6.48 -1.88 16.28
CA TRP A 86 -6.44 -2.73 15.07
C TRP A 86 -7.66 -3.63 14.95
N ASP A 87 -8.54 -3.62 15.95
CA ASP A 87 -9.80 -4.36 15.93
C ASP A 87 -10.83 -3.55 15.14
N LEU A 88 -10.97 -3.88 13.85
CA LEU A 88 -11.88 -3.21 12.93
C LEU A 88 -13.10 -4.10 12.70
N SER A 89 -14.27 -3.47 12.55
CA SER A 89 -15.40 -4.20 11.99
C SER A 89 -15.09 -4.59 10.54
N PRO A 90 -15.70 -5.67 10.01
CA PRO A 90 -15.46 -6.11 8.62
C PRO A 90 -15.70 -5.01 7.58
N GLU A 91 -16.67 -4.13 7.82
CA GLU A 91 -16.99 -3.00 6.95
C GLU A 91 -15.88 -1.95 6.97
N ARG A 92 -15.35 -1.63 8.15
CA ARG A 92 -14.22 -0.71 8.30
C ARG A 92 -12.96 -1.29 7.68
N GLU A 93 -12.69 -2.58 7.90
CA GLU A 93 -11.54 -3.25 7.30
C GLU A 93 -11.61 -3.21 5.77
N THR A 94 -12.78 -3.49 5.21
CA THR A 94 -13.03 -3.40 3.76
C THR A 94 -12.80 -1.98 3.24
N HIS A 95 -13.25 -0.97 3.98
CA HIS A 95 -13.03 0.44 3.62
C HIS A 95 -11.54 0.81 3.65
N VAL A 96 -10.82 0.41 4.70
CA VAL A 96 -9.38 0.67 4.84
C VAL A 96 -8.61 0.00 3.71
N LEU A 97 -8.93 -1.25 3.36
CA LEU A 97 -8.32 -1.95 2.22
C LEU A 97 -8.53 -1.21 0.90
N LYS A 98 -9.75 -0.68 0.67
CA LYS A 98 -10.03 0.11 -0.52
C LYS A 98 -9.16 1.36 -0.56
N VAL A 99 -9.11 2.13 0.54
CA VAL A 99 -8.29 3.34 0.64
C VAL A 99 -6.81 3.02 0.44
N LEU A 100 -6.30 1.96 1.07
CA LEU A 100 -4.91 1.50 0.91
C LEU A 100 -4.53 1.31 -0.57
N PHE A 101 -5.36 0.58 -1.32
CA PHE A 101 -5.07 0.32 -2.73
C PHE A 101 -5.22 1.57 -3.62
N GLU A 102 -6.17 2.46 -3.33
CA GLU A 102 -6.30 3.74 -4.03
C GLU A 102 -5.07 4.63 -3.80
N LEU A 103 -4.60 4.73 -2.56
CA LEU A 103 -3.42 5.52 -2.21
C LEU A 103 -2.14 4.94 -2.84
N LEU A 104 -2.00 3.61 -2.85
CA LEU A 104 -0.87 2.95 -3.53
C LEU A 104 -0.88 3.22 -5.04
N ASP A 105 -2.04 3.15 -5.70
CA ASP A 105 -2.13 3.48 -7.13
C ASP A 105 -1.71 4.93 -7.41
N MET A 106 -2.18 5.87 -6.59
CA MET A 106 -1.83 7.29 -6.73
C MET A 106 -0.33 7.55 -6.53
N PHE A 107 0.27 6.97 -5.50
CA PHE A 107 1.70 7.09 -5.25
C PHE A 107 2.55 6.53 -6.39
N LEU A 108 2.20 5.34 -6.87
CA LEU A 108 2.93 4.68 -7.95
C LEU A 108 2.74 5.42 -9.28
N ALA A 109 1.56 5.97 -9.54
CA ALA A 109 1.31 6.81 -10.72
C ALA A 109 2.18 8.07 -10.73
N GLU A 110 2.29 8.75 -9.59
CA GLU A 110 3.15 9.94 -9.45
C GLU A 110 4.62 9.58 -9.66
N ARG A 111 5.06 8.45 -9.08
CA ARG A 111 6.45 7.98 -9.21
C ARG A 111 6.81 7.60 -10.65
N GLU A 112 5.92 6.88 -11.34
CA GLU A 112 6.10 6.56 -12.77
C GLU A 112 6.16 7.82 -13.63
N SER A 113 5.31 8.82 -13.34
CA SER A 113 5.31 10.10 -14.07
C SER A 113 6.61 10.87 -13.86
N ALA A 114 7.10 10.96 -12.63
CA ALA A 114 8.37 11.63 -12.33
C ALA A 114 9.58 10.94 -12.99
N ALA A 115 9.56 9.60 -13.09
CA ALA A 115 10.61 8.84 -13.77
C ALA A 115 10.58 8.98 -15.30
N ALA A 116 9.43 9.30 -15.90
CA ALA A 116 9.31 9.54 -17.32
C ALA A 116 9.80 10.95 -17.75
N GLU A 117 9.87 11.88 -16.79
CA GLU A 117 10.30 13.28 -17.00
C GLU A 117 11.81 13.50 -16.75
N SER A 118 12.50 12.52 -16.15
CA SER A 118 13.93 12.53 -15.83
C SER A 118 14.80 11.87 -16.89
#